data_AF-A0A954GJG5-F1
#
_entry.id   AF-A0A954GJG5-F1
#
_cell.length_a   1.000
_cell.length_b   1.000
_cell.length_c   1.000
_cell.angle_alpha   90.00
_cell.angle_beta   90.00
_cell.angle_gamma   90.00
#
_symmetry.space_group_name_H-M   'P 1'
#
loop_
_entity.id
_entity.type
_entity.pdbx_description
1 polymer ?
#
loop_
_entity_poly.entity_id
_entity_poly.type
_entity_poly.pdbx_seq_one_letter_code
_entity_poly.pdbx_strand_id
1 'polypeptide(L)' 'MFSRILTTFALLSCALSAAPVLAHPGHGTTDPQTVTHYAVEPVHVMPWLAAVVVGVTLTLVVMHRLFGDATARQHTPSKP' A
#
# COMPACT_ATOMS: atom_id res chain seq x y z
N MET A 1 -11.14 13.61 -4.91
CA MET A 1 -9.74 13.11 -4.81
C MET A 1 -9.50 12.34 -3.51
N PHE A 2 -9.84 12.90 -2.33
CA PHE A 2 -9.72 12.24 -1.03
C PHE A 2 -10.33 10.82 -1.00
N SER A 3 -11.50 10.66 -1.61
CA SER A 3 -12.23 9.39 -1.67
C SER A 3 -11.44 8.26 -2.33
N ARG A 4 -10.71 8.48 -3.44
CA ARG A 4 -9.97 7.40 -4.13
C ARG A 4 -8.75 6.95 -3.34
N ILE A 5 -8.04 7.89 -2.70
CA ILE A 5 -6.89 7.58 -1.83
C ILE A 5 -7.39 6.78 -0.63
N LEU A 6 -8.49 7.20 0.00
CA LEU A 6 -9.08 6.52 1.13
C LEU A 6 -9.55 5.09 0.78
N THR A 7 -10.17 4.89 -0.38
CA THR A 7 -10.57 3.55 -0.86
C THR A 7 -9.35 2.67 -1.11
N THR A 8 -8.29 3.20 -1.71
CA THR A 8 -7.06 2.45 -1.97
C THR A 8 -6.40 2.02 -0.66
N PHE A 9 -6.35 2.92 0.31
CA PHE A 9 -5.82 2.63 1.65
C PHE A 9 -6.67 1.58 2.39
N ALA A 10 -7.99 1.69 2.32
CA ALA A 10 -8.92 0.73 2.93
C ALA A 10 -8.78 -0.68 2.32
N LEU A 11 -8.65 -0.79 1.00
CA LEU A 11 -8.44 -2.06 0.33
C LEU A 11 -7.09 -2.69 0.67
N LEU A 12 -6.03 -1.87 0.76
CA LEU A 12 -4.70 -2.31 1.15
C LEU A 12 -4.68 -2.83 2.59
N SER A 13 -5.30 -2.10 3.53
CA SER A 13 -5.44 -2.51 4.93
C SER A 13 -6.25 -3.81 5.08
N CYS A 14 -7.32 -3.96 4.30
CA CYS A 14 -8.12 -5.19 4.28
C CYS A 14 -7.29 -6.39 3.80
N ALA A 15 -6.54 -6.24 2.70
CA ALA A 15 -5.64 -7.29 2.20
C ALA A 15 -4.54 -7.65 3.23
N LEU A 16 -4.02 -6.66 3.96
CA LEU A 16 -3.00 -6.88 5.00
C LEU A 16 -3.52 -7.61 6.23
N SER A 17 -4.79 -7.40 6.59
CA SER A 17 -5.41 -8.13 7.71
C SER A 17 -5.51 -9.64 7.47
N ALA A 18 -5.43 -10.08 6.21
CA ALA A 18 -5.41 -11.50 5.85
C ALA A 18 -4.00 -12.12 5.86
N ALA A 19 -2.93 -11.32 5.95
CA ALA A 19 -1.55 -11.81 5.97
C ALA A 19 -1.25 -12.82 7.10
N PRO A 20 -1.80 -12.69 8.33
CA PRO A 20 -1.57 -13.68 9.39
C PRO A 20 -2.12 -15.06 9.07
N VAL A 21 -3.11 -15.19 8.17
CA VAL A 21 -3.64 -16.50 7.74
C VAL A 21 -2.60 -17.30 6.96
N LEU A 22 -1.63 -16.63 6.33
CA LEU A 22 -0.50 -17.27 5.66
C LEU A 22 0.61 -17.73 6.63
N ALA A 23 0.59 -17.29 7.89
CA ALA A 23 1.52 -17.76 8.90
C ALA A 23 1.00 -19.07 9.52
N HIS A 24 1.43 -20.21 8.97
CA HIS A 24 1.12 -21.52 9.55
C HIS A 24 1.89 -21.72 10.87
N PRO A 25 1.29 -22.36 11.90
CA PRO A 25 1.99 -22.68 13.14
C PRO A 25 3.27 -23.50 12.88
N GLY A 26 4.40 -23.06 13.44
CA GLY A 26 5.67 -23.79 13.40
C GLY A 26 6.75 -23.17 12.50
N HIS A 27 6.54 -21.98 11.92
CA HIS A 27 7.54 -21.25 11.15
C HIS A 27 7.88 -19.94 11.87
N GLY A 28 8.69 -20.05 12.91
CA GLY A 28 9.20 -18.92 13.68
C GLY A 28 10.32 -19.36 14.59
N THR A 29 11.33 -18.51 14.75
CA THR A 29 12.46 -18.76 15.67
C THR A 29 12.28 -17.99 16.97
N THR A 30 11.23 -17.17 17.07
CA THR A 30 10.94 -16.32 18.22
C THR A 30 9.57 -16.64 18.81
N ASP A 31 9.34 -16.24 20.06
CA ASP A 31 8.09 -16.48 20.76
C ASP A 31 6.92 -15.76 20.05
N PRO A 32 5.89 -16.50 19.58
CA PRO A 32 4.76 -15.95 18.82
C PRO A 32 3.90 -14.95 19.60
N GLN A 33 4.03 -14.88 20.93
CA GLN A 33 3.34 -13.90 21.77
C GLN A 33 4.09 -12.56 21.86
N THR A 34 5.26 -12.44 21.23
CA THR A 34 6.09 -11.24 21.31
C THR A 34 6.00 -10.38 20.06
N VAL A 35 6.17 -9.07 20.22
CA VAL A 35 6.25 -8.12 19.09
C VAL A 35 7.43 -8.47 18.16
N THR A 36 8.51 -8.99 18.73
CA THR A 36 9.70 -9.43 17.99
C THR A 36 9.32 -10.44 16.89
N HIS A 37 8.43 -11.39 17.16
CA HIS A 37 7.96 -12.36 16.18
C HIS A 37 7.40 -11.74 14.92
N TYR A 38 6.62 -10.67 15.06
CA TYR A 38 6.06 -9.96 13.90
C TYR A 38 7.06 -9.01 13.22
N ALA A 39 8.08 -8.55 13.97
CA ALA A 39 8.99 -7.50 13.53
C ALA A 39 10.30 -8.02 12.89
N VAL A 40 10.73 -9.25 13.21
CA VAL A 40 11.99 -9.79 12.68
C VAL A 40 11.80 -11.03 11.83
N GLU A 41 10.70 -11.76 11.99
CA GLU A 41 10.49 -12.96 11.19
C GLU A 41 10.06 -12.54 9.78
N PRO A 42 10.82 -12.94 8.73
CA PRO A 42 10.57 -12.48 7.37
C PRO A 42 9.14 -12.79 6.90
N VAL A 43 8.58 -13.92 7.33
CA VAL A 43 7.22 -14.35 6.99
C VAL A 43 6.15 -13.34 7.46
N HIS A 44 6.39 -12.66 8.58
CA HIS A 44 5.50 -11.64 9.10
C HIS A 44 5.80 -10.27 8.51
N VAL A 45 7.07 -9.89 8.33
CA VAL A 45 7.48 -8.55 7.88
C VAL A 45 7.28 -8.32 6.38
N MET A 46 7.58 -9.32 5.55
CA MET A 46 7.60 -9.16 4.09
C MET A 46 6.24 -8.73 3.50
N PRO A 47 5.09 -9.27 3.95
CA PRO A 47 3.78 -8.79 3.48
C PRO A 47 3.55 -7.30 3.75
N TRP A 48 3.95 -6.80 4.92
CA TRP A 48 3.84 -5.37 5.25
C TRP A 48 4.72 -4.51 4.36
N LEU A 49 5.98 -4.90 4.16
CA LEU A 49 6.90 -4.19 3.25
C LEU A 49 6.35 -4.15 1.82
N ALA A 50 5.86 -5.29 1.31
CA ALA A 50 5.27 -5.37 -0.02
C ALA A 50 4.07 -4.41 -0.16
N ALA A 51 3.20 -4.36 0.84
CA ALA A 51 2.06 -3.46 0.80
C ALA A 51 2.45 -1.98 0.87
N VAL A 52 3.44 -1.62 1.69
CA VAL A 52 3.96 -0.23 1.71
C VAL A 52 4.48 0.15 0.32
N VAL A 53 5.29 -0.72 -0.31
CA VAL A 53 5.83 -0.47 -1.65
C VAL A 53 4.70 -0.31 -2.68
N VAL A 54 3.71 -1.21 -2.67
CA VAL A 54 2.56 -1.15 -3.58
C VAL A 54 1.74 0.12 -3.34
N GLY A 55 1.44 0.45 -2.08
CA GLY A 55 0.67 1.64 -1.71
C GLY A 55 1.35 2.94 -2.13
N VAL A 56 2.66 3.05 -1.90
CA VAL A 56 3.47 4.21 -2.33
C VAL A 56 3.48 4.29 -3.85
N THR A 57 3.74 3.19 -4.55
CA THR A 57 3.80 3.16 -6.02
C THR A 57 2.46 3.58 -6.63
N LEU A 58 1.35 3.04 -6.15
CA LEU A 58 0.01 3.40 -6.61
C LEU A 58 -0.29 4.88 -6.35
N THR A 59 0.09 5.39 -5.18
CA THR A 59 -0.10 6.81 -4.84
C THR A 59 0.67 7.70 -5.80
N LEU A 60 1.95 7.39 -6.07
CA LEU A 60 2.78 8.13 -7.00
C LEU A 60 2.22 8.08 -8.43
N VAL A 61 1.77 6.91 -8.90
CA VAL A 61 1.15 6.75 -10.22
C VAL A 61 -0.13 7.57 -10.33
N VAL A 62 -0.99 7.53 -9.32
CA VAL A 62 -2.23 8.31 -9.30
C VAL A 62 -1.92 9.80 -9.30
N MET A 63 -0.99 10.26 -8.47
CA MET A 63 -0.53 11.65 -8.47
C MET A 63 0.00 12.06 -9.85
N HIS A 64 0.93 11.28 -10.41
CA HIS A 64 1.50 11.58 -11.73
C HIS A 64 0.44 11.72 -12.82
N ARG A 65 -0.57 10.83 -12.84
CA ARG A 65 -1.67 10.92 -13.82
C ARG A 65 -2.54 12.15 -13.58
N LEU A 66 -2.88 12.45 -12.33
CA LEU A 66 -3.73 13.60 -12.00
C LEU A 66 -3.04 14.94 -12.29
N PHE A 67 -1.75 15.07 -11.97
CA PHE A 67 -0.98 16.29 -12.25
C PHE A 67 -0.59 16.41 -13.73
N GLY A 68 -0.25 15.29 -14.41
CA GLY A 68 -0.04 15.28 -15.85
C GLY A 68 -1.28 15.75 -16.63
N ASP A 69 -2.46 15.24 -16.25
CA ASP A 69 -3.74 15.65 -16.86
C ASP A 69 -4.10 17.11 -16.55
N ALA A 70 -3.75 17.62 -15.37
CA ALA A 70 -4.00 19.02 -15.01
C ALA A 70 -3.16 19.99 -15.85
N THR A 71 -1.90 19.65 -16.09
CA THR A 71 -0.98 20.46 -16.91
C THR A 71 -1.42 20.48 -18.37
N ALA A 72 -1.92 19.35 -18.90
CA ALA A 72 -2.43 19.27 -20.27
C ALA A 72 -3.71 20.13 -20.49
N ARG A 73 -4.57 20.27 -19.48
CA ARG A 73 -5.81 21.07 -19.57
C ARG A 73 -5.57 22.58 -19.53
N GLN A 74 -4.46 23.04 -18.96
CA GLN A 74 -4.14 24.48 -18.95
C GLN A 74 -3.61 24.99 -20.30
N HIS A 75 -3.27 24.10 -21.24
CA HIS A 75 -2.69 24.46 -22.53
C HIS A 75 -3.69 24.47 -23.70
N THR A 76 -4.99 24.25 -23.47
CA THR A 76 -6.00 24.51 -24.51
C THR A 76 -6.27 26.01 -24.57
N PRO A 77 -5.84 26.73 -25.63
CA PRO A 77 -6.12 28.15 -25.75
C PRO A 77 -7.64 28.33 -25.87
N SER A 78 -8.22 29.12 -24.97
CA SER A 78 -9.58 29.64 -25.14
C SER A 78 -9.58 30.46 -26.42
N LYS A 79 -10.24 29.93 -27.46
CA LYS A 79 -10.43 30.63 -28.73
C LYS A 79 -11.24 31.92 -28.46
N PRO A 80 -10.79 33.09 -28.96
CA PRO A 80 -11.52 34.34 -28.82
C PRO A 80 -12.85 34.33 -29.58
#